data_AF-A0A1B0APY1-F1
#
_entry.id   AF-A0A1B0APY1-F1
#
_cell.length_a   1.000
_cell.length_b   1.000
_cell.length_c   1.000
_cell.angle_alpha   90.00
_cell.angle_beta   90.00
_cell.angle_gamma   90.00
#
_symmetry.space_group_name_H-M   'P 1'
#
loop_
_entity.id
_entity.type
_entity.pdbx_description
1 polymer ?
#
loop_
_entity_poly.entity_id
_entity_poly.type
_entity_poly.pdbx_seq_one_letter_code
_entity_poly.pdbx_strand_id
1 'polypeptide(L)'
;MTQLREIFRKYRPKLRRVGGAVRALLKEFEPRDIDFATTTNVYEMKNIFYKKNIYMINLKGQKYDTITVHINNKNFEITTLRIQKRLEDATDPSMWQTNDSKRDLTVNAMFLDFNGTLYDFFNGYNDLLQTRVVFVDDGFSRITEAYLRILRYFHFCCRLAEAFKL
;
A
#
# COMPACT_ATOMS: atom_id res chain seq x y z
N MET A 1 -10.94 -10.08 5.26
CA MET A 1 -9.92 -9.26 5.94
C MET A 1 -9.53 -9.77 7.31
N THR A 2 -10.48 -10.21 8.14
CA THR A 2 -10.23 -10.72 9.51
C THR A 2 -9.18 -11.83 9.56
N GLN A 3 -9.26 -12.82 8.67
CA GLN A 3 -8.29 -13.93 8.61
C GLN A 3 -6.85 -13.46 8.34
N LEU A 4 -6.64 -12.52 7.40
CA LEU A 4 -5.30 -12.03 7.08
C LEU A 4 -4.71 -11.22 8.24
N ARG A 5 -5.54 -10.38 8.89
CA ARG A 5 -5.16 -9.67 10.12
C ARG A 5 -4.77 -10.64 11.22
N GLU A 6 -5.54 -11.72 11.43
CA GLU A 6 -5.26 -12.71 12.48
C GLU A 6 -3.97 -13.48 12.23
N ILE A 7 -3.68 -13.81 10.97
CA ILE A 7 -2.42 -14.43 10.58
C ILE A 7 -1.27 -13.51 10.97
N PHE A 8 -1.27 -12.27 10.48
CA PHE A 8 -0.17 -11.33 10.78
C PHE A 8 -0.09 -10.97 12.27
N ARG A 9 -1.22 -10.89 12.99
CA ARG A 9 -1.21 -10.70 14.45
C ARG A 9 -0.50 -11.86 15.18
N LYS A 10 -0.73 -13.12 14.77
CA LYS A 10 -0.17 -14.31 15.43
C LYS A 10 1.35 -14.39 15.31
N TYR A 11 1.92 -13.96 14.19
CA TYR A 11 3.37 -14.04 13.97
C TYR A 11 4.12 -12.79 14.48
N ARG A 12 3.40 -11.80 15.04
CA ARG A 12 3.86 -10.44 15.36
C ARG A 12 4.28 -9.50 14.20
N PRO A 13 4.20 -9.81 12.89
CA PRO A 13 4.44 -8.80 11.89
C PRO A 13 3.31 -7.78 11.78
N LYS A 14 3.67 -6.60 11.29
CA LYS A 14 2.71 -5.55 10.98
C LYS A 14 2.25 -5.66 9.54
N LEU A 15 0.95 -5.44 9.35
CA LEU A 15 0.30 -5.43 8.06
C LEU A 15 -0.63 -4.22 8.02
N ARG A 16 -0.51 -3.40 6.98
CA ARG A 16 -1.36 -2.22 6.79
C ARG A 16 -1.89 -2.19 5.38
N ARG A 17 -3.13 -1.73 5.19
CA ARG A 17 -3.67 -1.41 3.86
C ARG A 17 -2.89 -0.22 3.30
N VAL A 18 -2.69 -0.17 1.99
CA VAL A 18 -1.93 0.91 1.37
C VAL A 18 -2.49 1.35 0.02
N GLY A 19 -2.12 2.55 -0.43
CA GLY A 19 -2.33 2.99 -1.80
C GLY A 19 -3.80 3.19 -2.16
N GLY A 20 -4.19 2.63 -3.31
CA GLY A 20 -5.54 2.83 -3.86
C GLY A 20 -6.66 2.32 -2.96
N ALA A 21 -6.39 1.28 -2.16
CA ALA A 21 -7.34 0.73 -1.21
C ALA A 21 -7.64 1.72 -0.06
N VAL A 22 -6.60 2.40 0.46
CA VAL A 22 -6.76 3.41 1.52
C VAL A 22 -7.57 4.59 0.99
N ARG A 23 -7.22 5.09 -0.20
CA ARG A 23 -7.97 6.18 -0.84
C ARG A 23 -9.45 5.83 -1.03
N ALA A 24 -9.75 4.62 -1.51
CA ALA A 24 -11.14 4.19 -1.73
C ALA A 24 -11.91 4.17 -0.41
N LEU A 25 -11.34 3.58 0.65
CA LEU A 25 -11.97 3.50 1.96
C LEU A 25 -12.21 4.89 2.58
N LEU A 26 -11.27 5.83 2.44
CA LEU A 26 -11.42 7.21 2.92
C LEU A 26 -12.49 8.00 2.16
N LYS A 27 -12.83 7.58 0.93
CA LYS A 27 -13.95 8.10 0.14
C LYS A 27 -15.22 7.24 0.26
N GLU A 28 -15.26 6.34 1.24
CA GLU A 28 -16.41 5.45 1.50
C GLU A 28 -16.77 4.52 0.32
N PHE A 29 -15.82 4.22 -0.56
CA PHE A 29 -15.97 3.25 -1.64
C PHE A 29 -15.38 1.90 -1.26
N GLU A 30 -16.03 0.81 -1.71
CA GLU A 30 -15.43 -0.52 -1.62
C GLU A 30 -14.24 -0.63 -2.59
N PRO A 31 -13.01 -0.90 -2.11
CA PRO A 31 -11.87 -1.11 -2.99
C PRO A 31 -12.03 -2.39 -3.80
N ARG A 32 -11.82 -2.31 -5.12
CA ARG A 32 -11.79 -3.48 -6.01
C ARG A 32 -10.66 -4.45 -5.64
N ASP A 33 -9.47 -3.89 -5.47
CA ASP A 33 -8.26 -4.61 -5.08
C ASP A 33 -7.74 -4.02 -3.76
N ILE A 34 -7.28 -4.89 -2.86
CA ILE A 34 -6.74 -4.49 -1.58
C ILE A 34 -5.28 -4.89 -1.49
N ASP A 35 -4.44 -3.87 -1.58
CA ASP A 35 -3.01 -3.99 -1.39
C ASP A 35 -2.64 -3.79 0.07
N PHE A 36 -1.68 -4.58 0.52
CA PHE A 36 -1.08 -4.45 1.83
C PHE A 36 0.42 -4.22 1.75
N ALA A 37 0.90 -3.47 2.73
CA ALA A 37 2.31 -3.33 3.03
C ALA A 37 2.62 -4.04 4.35
N THR A 38 3.77 -4.71 4.43
CA THR A 38 4.20 -5.42 5.63
C THR A 38 5.70 -5.27 5.89
N THR A 39 6.08 -5.39 7.16
CA THR A 39 7.48 -5.50 7.58
C THR A 39 8.04 -6.92 7.44
N THR A 40 7.22 -7.90 7.06
CA THR A 40 7.63 -9.29 6.83
C THR A 40 8.27 -9.45 5.46
N ASN A 41 9.46 -10.04 5.39
CA ASN A 41 10.08 -10.35 4.10
C ASN A 41 9.36 -11.50 3.37
N VAL A 42 9.59 -11.63 2.06
CA VAL A 42 8.94 -12.65 1.21
C VAL A 42 9.16 -14.09 1.70
N TYR A 43 10.34 -14.44 2.19
CA TYR A 43 10.63 -15.81 2.64
C TYR A 43 9.81 -16.17 3.88
N GLU A 44 9.73 -15.25 4.83
CA GLU A 44 8.93 -15.43 6.04
C GLU A 44 7.43 -15.45 5.71
N MET A 45 6.95 -14.56 4.83
CA MET A 45 5.56 -14.59 4.37
C MET A 45 5.20 -15.94 3.73
N LYS A 46 6.05 -16.48 2.85
CA LYS A 46 5.84 -17.81 2.25
C LYS A 46 5.71 -18.88 3.32
N ASN A 47 6.60 -18.89 4.30
CA ASN A 47 6.58 -19.87 5.38
C ASN A 47 5.27 -19.77 6.20
N ILE A 48 4.85 -18.54 6.50
CA ILE A 48 3.57 -18.28 7.19
C ILE A 48 2.39 -18.83 6.39
N PHE A 49 2.30 -18.49 5.10
CA PHE A 49 1.18 -18.93 4.25
C PHE A 49 1.18 -20.43 4.00
N TYR A 50 2.36 -21.03 3.79
CA TYR A 50 2.54 -22.47 3.66
C TYR A 50 2.05 -23.21 4.92
N LYS A 51 2.50 -22.79 6.11
CA LYS A 51 2.06 -23.37 7.40
C LYS A 51 0.56 -23.20 7.67
N LYS A 52 -0.10 -22.27 6.99
CA LYS A 52 -1.54 -21.99 7.11
C LYS A 52 -2.36 -22.61 5.99
N ASN A 53 -1.76 -23.40 5.09
CA ASN A 53 -2.40 -23.96 3.90
C ASN A 53 -3.11 -22.90 3.06
N ILE A 54 -2.50 -21.71 2.93
CA ILE A 54 -3.03 -20.61 2.13
C ILE A 54 -2.42 -20.66 0.73
N TYR A 55 -3.29 -20.67 -0.27
CA TYR A 55 -2.89 -20.71 -1.67
C TYR A 55 -2.25 -19.38 -2.10
N MET A 56 -1.05 -19.47 -2.67
CA MET A 56 -0.31 -18.34 -3.25
C MET A 56 -0.43 -18.39 -4.78
N ILE A 57 -0.96 -17.35 -5.41
CA ILE A 57 -1.31 -17.34 -6.84
C ILE A 57 -0.13 -16.90 -7.71
N ASN A 58 0.55 -15.83 -7.33
CA ASN A 58 1.54 -15.17 -8.19
C ASN A 58 2.92 -15.16 -7.56
N LEU A 59 3.74 -16.15 -7.95
CA LEU A 59 5.13 -16.23 -7.51
C LEU A 59 6.05 -15.29 -8.29
N LYS A 60 5.63 -14.71 -9.43
CA LYS A 60 6.45 -13.77 -10.21
C LYS A 60 6.61 -12.42 -9.51
N GLY A 61 5.68 -12.03 -8.64
CA GLY A 61 5.76 -10.82 -7.81
C GLY A 61 6.91 -10.84 -6.79
N GLN A 62 7.48 -12.02 -6.50
CA GLN A 62 8.52 -12.18 -5.48
C GLN A 62 9.79 -11.40 -5.79
N LYS A 63 10.11 -11.19 -7.08
CA LYS A 63 11.26 -10.37 -7.48
C LYS A 63 11.12 -8.89 -7.10
N TYR A 64 9.92 -8.47 -6.70
CA TYR A 64 9.60 -7.12 -6.23
C TYR A 64 9.17 -7.10 -4.75
N ASP A 65 9.49 -8.16 -4.02
CA ASP A 65 9.12 -8.40 -2.63
C ASP A 65 7.61 -8.51 -2.36
N THR A 66 6.87 -8.99 -3.35
CA THR A 66 5.40 -9.10 -3.33
C THR A 66 4.93 -10.55 -3.39
N ILE A 67 3.93 -10.89 -2.57
CA ILE A 67 3.19 -12.16 -2.63
C ILE A 67 1.71 -11.87 -2.82
N THR A 68 1.07 -12.59 -3.75
CA THR A 68 -0.39 -12.61 -3.89
C THR A 68 -0.95 -13.89 -3.27
N VAL A 69 -1.85 -13.76 -2.30
CA VAL A 69 -2.56 -14.88 -1.67
C VAL A 69 -4.04 -14.88 -2.04
N HIS A 70 -4.64 -16.06 -2.10
CA HIS A 70 -6.07 -16.25 -2.30
C HIS A 70 -6.75 -16.63 -0.99
N ILE A 71 -7.68 -15.79 -0.52
CA ILE A 71 -8.42 -16.04 0.73
C ILE A 71 -9.87 -15.61 0.52
N ASN A 72 -10.82 -16.51 0.80
CA ASN A 72 -12.27 -16.27 0.72
C ASN A 72 -12.72 -15.67 -0.63
N ASN A 73 -12.30 -16.30 -1.73
CA ASN A 73 -12.61 -15.88 -3.10
C ASN A 73 -12.10 -14.47 -3.47
N LYS A 74 -11.13 -13.93 -2.73
CA LYS A 74 -10.48 -12.64 -3.01
C LYS A 74 -8.97 -12.79 -3.04
N ASN A 75 -8.33 -12.00 -3.89
CA ASN A 75 -6.88 -11.93 -3.98
C ASN A 75 -6.38 -10.77 -3.12
N PHE A 76 -5.27 -10.99 -2.41
CA PHE A 76 -4.61 -9.96 -1.62
C PHE A 76 -3.15 -9.88 -2.02
N GLU A 77 -2.74 -8.72 -2.49
CA GLU A 77 -1.34 -8.43 -2.77
C GLU A 77 -0.68 -7.88 -1.50
N ILE A 78 0.44 -8.49 -1.11
CA ILE A 78 1.15 -8.15 0.12
C ILE A 78 2.60 -7.91 -0.23
N THR A 79 3.06 -6.67 -0.05
CA THR A 79 4.39 -6.23 -0.43
C THR A 79 5.21 -5.86 0.80
N THR A 80 6.44 -6.36 0.87
CA THR A 80 7.39 -5.98 1.92
C THR A 80 7.76 -4.50 1.79
N LEU A 81 7.92 -3.79 2.91
CA LEU A 81 8.43 -2.41 2.89
C LEU A 81 9.79 -2.35 2.17
N ARG A 82 9.94 -1.43 1.23
CA ARG A 82 11.16 -1.28 0.43
C ARG A 82 12.16 -0.36 1.12
N ILE A 83 12.70 -0.76 2.26
CA ILE A 83 13.66 0.03 3.04
C ILE A 83 15.01 -0.70 3.16
N GLN A 84 16.12 0.06 3.22
CA GLN A 84 17.47 -0.51 3.36
C GLN A 84 17.78 -0.95 4.80
N LYS A 85 17.07 -0.39 5.80
CA LYS A 85 17.30 -0.66 7.22
C LYS A 85 16.77 -2.04 7.59
N ARG A 86 17.48 -2.74 8.48
CA ARG A 86 17.03 -3.99 9.11
C ARG A 86 15.62 -3.75 9.70
N LEU A 87 14.65 -4.56 9.28
CA LEU A 87 13.21 -4.48 9.64
C LEU A 87 12.97 -4.88 11.12
N GLU A 88 13.86 -4.50 12.02
CA GLU A 88 13.90 -5.02 13.40
C GLU A 88 12.88 -4.34 14.31
N ASP A 89 12.48 -3.10 14.02
CA ASP A 89 11.44 -2.40 14.78
C ASP A 89 10.27 -1.97 13.91
N ALA A 90 9.35 -2.89 13.62
CA ALA A 90 8.11 -2.60 12.89
C ALA A 90 7.25 -1.48 13.52
N THR A 91 7.53 -1.07 14.77
CA THR A 91 6.86 0.05 15.43
C THR A 91 7.40 1.41 15.09
N ASP A 92 8.61 1.50 14.57
CA ASP A 92 9.24 2.74 14.12
C ASP A 92 8.47 3.36 12.95
N PRO A 93 7.79 4.51 13.13
CA PRO A 93 7.07 5.20 12.07
C PRO A 93 7.99 5.64 10.92
N SER A 94 9.28 5.89 11.18
CA SER A 94 10.22 6.37 10.16
C SER A 94 10.42 5.37 9.02
N MET A 95 10.32 4.07 9.31
CA MET A 95 10.40 3.03 8.29
C MET A 95 9.20 3.06 7.34
N TRP A 96 8.01 3.30 7.89
CA TRP A 96 6.79 3.41 7.09
C TRP A 96 6.80 4.69 6.26
N GLN A 97 7.24 5.80 6.84
CA GLN A 97 7.45 7.06 6.14
C GLN A 97 8.47 6.91 4.99
N THR A 98 9.59 6.22 5.22
CA THR A 98 10.62 5.96 4.20
C THR A 98 10.09 5.07 3.06
N ASN A 99 9.15 4.18 3.34
CA ASN A 99 8.49 3.43 2.28
C ASN A 99 7.56 4.33 1.45
N ASP A 100 6.80 5.20 2.10
CA ASP A 100 5.85 6.08 1.42
C ASP A 100 6.52 7.23 0.67
N SER A 101 7.70 7.70 1.09
CA SER A 101 8.49 8.71 0.34
C SER A 101 8.85 8.26 -1.08
N LYS A 102 8.87 6.95 -1.34
CA LYS A 102 9.16 6.36 -2.65
C LYS A 102 7.95 6.32 -3.57
N ARG A 103 6.77 6.65 -3.06
CA ARG A 103 5.53 6.66 -3.87
C ARG A 103 5.49 7.91 -4.74
N ASP A 104 4.54 7.91 -5.67
CA ASP A 104 4.39 8.98 -6.63
C ASP A 104 3.59 10.16 -6.04
N LEU A 105 2.37 9.91 -5.58
CA LEU A 105 1.41 10.94 -5.19
C LEU A 105 1.02 10.82 -3.72
N THR A 106 0.78 11.95 -3.06
CA THR A 106 0.39 12.04 -1.64
C THR A 106 -0.86 11.21 -1.35
N VAL A 107 -1.86 11.29 -2.22
CA VAL A 107 -3.12 10.51 -2.16
C VAL A 107 -2.95 8.98 -2.33
N ASN A 108 -1.76 8.53 -2.71
CA ASN A 108 -1.36 7.12 -2.77
C ASN A 108 -0.37 6.74 -1.65
N ALA A 109 0.11 7.70 -0.87
CA ALA A 109 1.15 7.59 0.14
C ALA A 109 0.55 7.68 1.56
N MET A 110 -0.39 6.78 1.82
CA MET A 110 -1.05 6.63 3.11
C MET A 110 -1.17 5.15 3.46
N PHE A 111 -1.12 4.84 4.75
CA PHE A 111 -1.44 3.52 5.29
C PHE A 111 -2.67 3.57 6.18
N LEU A 112 -3.49 2.53 6.12
CA LEU A 112 -4.61 2.35 7.05
C LEU A 112 -4.46 1.04 7.80
N ASP A 113 -4.37 1.14 9.12
CA ASP A 113 -4.32 -0.03 10.00
C ASP A 113 -5.76 -0.58 10.22
N PHE A 114 -5.86 -1.83 10.66
CA PHE A 114 -7.12 -2.53 10.86
C PHE A 114 -7.96 -1.97 12.02
N ASN A 115 -7.36 -1.18 12.91
CA ASN A 115 -8.06 -0.44 13.97
C ASN A 115 -8.61 0.92 13.50
N GLY A 116 -8.39 1.29 12.22
CA GLY A 116 -8.81 2.57 11.67
C GLY A 116 -7.79 3.69 11.80
N THR A 117 -6.62 3.45 12.41
CA THR A 117 -5.54 4.46 12.46
C THR A 117 -5.00 4.72 11.06
N LEU A 118 -5.14 5.96 10.60
CA LEU A 118 -4.54 6.48 9.38
C LEU A 118 -3.12 6.96 9.68
N TYR A 119 -2.17 6.50 8.88
CA TYR A 119 -0.80 7.03 8.85
C TYR A 119 -0.64 7.80 7.54
N ASP A 120 -0.52 9.12 7.66
CA ASP A 120 -0.33 10.05 6.55
C ASP A 120 0.87 10.94 6.85
N PHE A 121 1.96 10.72 6.13
CA PHE A 121 3.23 11.43 6.34
C PHE A 121 3.42 12.59 5.34
N PHE A 122 2.57 12.68 4.32
CA PHE A 122 2.75 13.57 3.17
C PHE A 122 1.48 14.36 2.84
N ASN A 123 0.59 14.56 3.82
CA ASN A 123 -0.64 15.34 3.70
C ASN A 123 -1.63 14.80 2.65
N GLY A 124 -1.58 13.49 2.38
CA GLY A 124 -2.42 12.81 1.39
C GLY A 124 -3.92 12.85 1.71
N TYR A 125 -4.30 12.89 2.98
CA TYR A 125 -5.70 12.97 3.38
C TYR A 125 -6.30 14.34 3.01
N ASN A 126 -5.60 15.43 3.30
CA ASN A 126 -6.06 16.76 2.95
C ASN A 126 -6.06 16.98 1.43
N ASP A 127 -5.03 16.50 0.72
CA ASP A 127 -5.03 16.52 -0.75
C ASP A 127 -6.20 15.72 -1.33
N LEU A 128 -6.55 14.59 -0.72
CA LEU A 128 -7.71 13.79 -1.15
C LEU A 128 -9.03 14.55 -0.95
N LEU A 129 -9.22 15.19 0.21
CA LEU A 129 -10.41 15.99 0.51
C LEU A 129 -10.54 17.20 -0.43
N GLN A 130 -9.41 17.82 -0.77
CA GLN A 130 -9.37 19.00 -1.63
C GLN A 130 -9.23 18.63 -3.12
N THR A 131 -9.37 17.34 -3.46
CA THR A 131 -9.27 16.81 -4.83
C THR A 131 -7.97 17.19 -5.56
N ARG A 132 -6.88 17.36 -4.82
CA ARG A 132 -5.56 17.71 -5.36
C ARG A 132 -4.76 16.47 -5.71
N VAL A 133 -4.04 16.56 -6.82
CA VAL A 133 -3.02 15.58 -7.21
C VAL A 133 -1.66 16.22 -6.96
N VAL A 134 -1.00 15.79 -5.90
CA VAL A 134 0.28 16.35 -5.46
C VAL A 134 1.31 15.22 -5.43
N PHE A 135 2.51 15.48 -5.93
CA PHE A 135 3.62 14.54 -5.82
C PHE A 135 4.12 14.46 -4.37
N VAL A 136 4.60 13.29 -3.97
CA VAL A 136 5.37 13.15 -2.73
C VAL A 136 6.70 13.88 -2.89
N ASP A 137 7.05 14.73 -1.93
CA ASP A 137 8.24 15.60 -1.97
C ASP A 137 8.30 16.46 -3.26
N ASP A 138 9.45 16.51 -3.94
CA ASP A 138 9.65 17.28 -5.17
C ASP A 138 9.13 16.54 -6.41
N GLY A 139 8.18 17.14 -7.11
CA GLY A 139 7.54 16.56 -8.29
C GLY A 139 8.50 16.34 -9.46
N PHE A 140 9.48 17.21 -9.66
CA PHE A 140 10.47 17.04 -10.72
C PHE A 140 11.30 15.78 -10.49
N SER A 141 11.82 15.61 -9.27
CA SER A 141 12.54 14.42 -8.81
C SER A 141 11.68 13.15 -8.90
N ARG A 142 10.38 13.21 -8.57
CA ARG A 142 9.48 12.06 -8.76
C ARG A 142 9.35 11.71 -10.24
N ILE A 143 9.21 12.68 -11.12
CA ILE A 143 9.05 12.42 -12.56
C ILE A 143 10.32 11.81 -13.16
N THR A 144 11.51 12.29 -12.79
CA THR A 144 12.79 11.80 -13.32
C THR A 144 13.11 10.37 -12.89
N GLU A 145 12.67 9.94 -11.70
CA GLU A 145 12.77 8.53 -11.28
C GLU A 145 11.96 7.58 -12.18
N ALA A 146 10.82 8.03 -12.69
CA ALA A 146 9.96 7.23 -13.57
C ALA A 146 9.03 8.13 -14.40
N TYR A 147 9.36 8.36 -15.67
CA TYR A 147 8.60 9.24 -16.57
C TYR A 147 7.12 8.85 -16.73
N LEU A 148 6.76 7.58 -16.52
CA LEU A 148 5.37 7.11 -16.49
C LEU A 148 4.52 7.84 -15.43
N ARG A 149 5.15 8.43 -14.40
CA ARG A 149 4.48 9.24 -13.38
C ARG A 149 3.80 10.49 -13.96
N ILE A 150 4.24 11.00 -15.12
CA ILE A 150 3.53 12.07 -15.84
C ILE A 150 2.14 11.60 -16.27
N LEU A 151 2.04 10.44 -16.93
CA LEU A 151 0.76 9.87 -17.35
C LEU A 151 -0.11 9.50 -16.14
N ARG A 152 0.52 9.02 -15.06
CA ARG A 152 -0.20 8.72 -13.81
C ARG A 152 -0.76 9.98 -13.17
N TYR A 153 -0.04 11.10 -13.17
CA TYR A 153 -0.53 12.38 -12.68
C TYR A 153 -1.85 12.75 -13.38
N PHE A 154 -1.87 12.78 -14.72
CA PHE A 154 -3.08 13.08 -15.48
C PHE A 154 -4.19 12.06 -15.26
N HIS A 155 -3.86 10.76 -15.20
CA HIS A 155 -4.82 9.72 -14.87
C HIS A 155 -5.50 9.98 -13.51
N PHE A 156 -4.73 10.37 -12.50
CA PHE A 156 -5.25 10.67 -11.17
C PHE A 156 -6.00 12.00 -11.11
N CYS A 157 -5.66 12.99 -11.93
CA CYS A 157 -6.47 14.22 -12.05
C CYS A 157 -7.90 13.86 -12.49
N CYS A 158 -8.04 13.02 -13.52
CA CYS A 158 -9.35 12.57 -13.97
C CYS A 158 -10.06 11.69 -12.92
N ARG A 159 -9.31 10.82 -12.23
CA ARG A 159 -9.89 9.88 -11.25
C ARG A 159 -10.36 10.56 -9.95
N LEU A 160 -9.72 11.66 -9.55
CA LEU A 160 -10.10 12.39 -8.35
C LEU A 160 -11.15 13.47 -8.60
N ALA A 161 -11.17 14.04 -9.81
CA ALA A 161 -12.17 15.03 -10.20
C ALA A 161 -13.57 14.41 -10.15
N GLU A 162 -14.49 15.04 -9.44
CA GLU A 162 -15.90 14.65 -9.41
C GLU A 162 -16.60 14.88 -10.77
N ALA A 163 -15.99 15.71 -11.63
CA ALA A 163 -16.57 16.28 -12.84
C ALA A 163 -16.59 15.36 -14.08
N PHE A 164 -15.93 14.19 -14.06
CA PHE A 164 -15.91 13.27 -15.21
C PHE A 164 -16.87 12.09 -15.07
N LYS A 165 -18.08 12.35 -14.54
CA LYS A 165 -19.22 11.47 -14.79
C LYS A 165 -19.82 11.85 -16.16
N LEU A 166 -19.17 11.41 -17.24
CA LEU A 166 -19.83 11.31 -18.55
C LEU A 166 -20.72 10.07 -18.56
#